data_AF-C1A433-F1
#
_entry.id   AF-C1A433-F1
#
_cell.length_a   1.000
_cell.length_b   1.000
_cell.length_c   1.000
_cell.angle_alpha   90.00
_cell.angle_beta   90.00
_cell.angle_gamma   90.00
#
_symmetry.space_group_name_H-M   'P 1'
#
loop_
_entity.id
_entity.type
_entity.pdbx_description
1 polymer ?
#
loop_
_entity_poly.entity_id
_entity_poly.type
_entity_poly.pdbx_seq_one_letter_code
_entity_poly.pdbx_strand_id
1 'polypeptide(L)'
;MKDRIDCLDVDMDGREFTRCAYCGERTNRLPPAGWDRLSALYCEAHESLKGRDPQFVIPQAIGDAVADLRRPASELIDWSLPEITDLAGYLLPGTVTYACAFPKGGKTTFLSNQMAHWDRTGRRVWAMPTESRPKGLVTRLACFRVGVAPDEAMSRRLRVRADAGDTDAEQQLRALFSEFDRMLAGVEADGCNYAIEPSPRLTRTTFRRSCQAAAEGGYELVVVDHVDHIGGDPGTGESGYAASEAVQHDALEFAETFDIAVLLMSQFNTRIAKDPLAMFKRPQTDWLWMKGVKDQVATTMFGLYRPMAPDLEDSLVQRVRTGDEEPWKIALPNTMGLADMASRFGGSKIGRTTHIQYDHGILRSLPASDAFTIEAAYNGIHTGSPSDRPSRRIR
;
A
#
# COMPACT_ATOMS: atom_id res chain seq x y z
N MET A 1 -20.98 7.03 -49.39
CA MET A 1 -22.01 7.82 -48.67
C MET A 1 -21.43 8.13 -47.31
N LYS A 2 -21.00 9.38 -47.13
CA LYS A 2 -21.66 10.39 -46.29
C LYS A 2 -21.40 10.11 -44.82
N ASP A 3 -20.36 10.74 -44.30
CA ASP A 3 -20.36 11.34 -42.96
C ASP A 3 -19.67 12.71 -43.08
N ARG A 4 -20.28 13.59 -43.88
CA ARG A 4 -20.13 15.03 -43.70
C ARG A 4 -21.08 15.38 -42.57
N ILE A 5 -20.54 15.66 -41.39
CA ILE A 5 -21.32 16.27 -40.32
C ILE A 5 -20.98 17.76 -40.35
N ASP A 6 -21.86 18.54 -40.95
CA ASP A 6 -21.81 20.01 -40.94
C ASP A 6 -22.27 20.50 -39.55
N CYS A 7 -21.39 20.49 -38.56
CA CYS A 7 -21.70 20.91 -37.18
C CYS A 7 -21.51 22.41 -36.95
N LEU A 8 -22.12 23.28 -37.77
CA LEU A 8 -22.31 24.68 -37.43
C LEU A 8 -23.77 24.89 -37.10
N ASP A 9 -24.08 24.92 -35.80
CA ASP A 9 -25.39 25.35 -35.32
C ASP A 9 -25.34 26.85 -35.03
N VAL A 10 -26.46 27.52 -35.22
CA VAL A 10 -26.61 28.96 -34.97
C VAL A 10 -27.60 29.10 -33.83
N ASP A 11 -27.23 29.83 -32.78
CA ASP A 11 -28.17 30.11 -31.70
C ASP A 11 -29.21 31.16 -32.10
N MET A 12 -30.19 31.38 -31.21
CA MET A 12 -31.28 32.33 -31.42
C MET A 12 -30.79 33.78 -31.64
N ASP A 13 -29.54 34.08 -31.26
CA ASP A 13 -28.90 35.39 -31.41
C ASP A 13 -27.98 35.46 -32.66
N GLY A 14 -27.99 34.44 -33.51
CA GLY A 14 -27.18 34.40 -34.74
C GLY A 14 -25.71 34.03 -34.51
N ARG A 15 -25.33 33.55 -33.31
CA ARG A 15 -23.93 33.18 -33.01
C ARG A 15 -23.70 31.73 -33.39
N GLU A 16 -22.68 31.52 -34.23
CA GLU A 16 -22.21 30.19 -34.59
C GLU A 16 -21.60 29.47 -33.39
N PHE A 17 -21.97 28.21 -33.19
CA PHE A 17 -21.38 27.30 -32.22
C PHE A 17 -21.29 25.89 -32.79
N THR A 18 -20.48 25.05 -32.16
CA THR A 18 -20.38 23.63 -32.49
C THR A 18 -20.88 22.78 -31.33
N ARG A 19 -21.29 21.53 -31.60
CA ARG A 19 -21.70 20.58 -30.57
C ARG A 19 -20.70 19.44 -30.46
N CYS A 20 -20.47 18.95 -29.24
CA CYS A 20 -19.69 17.75 -29.01
C CYS A 20 -20.33 16.56 -29.74
N ALA A 21 -19.54 15.84 -30.54
CA ALA A 21 -20.03 14.67 -31.28
C ALA A 21 -20.43 13.49 -30.38
N TYR A 22 -19.96 13.48 -29.12
CA TYR A 22 -20.24 12.40 -28.16
C TYR A 22 -21.44 12.70 -27.25
N CYS A 23 -21.53 13.89 -26.65
CA CYS A 23 -22.61 14.22 -25.71
C CYS A 23 -23.61 15.26 -26.24
N GLY A 24 -23.37 15.88 -27.39
CA GLY A 24 -24.25 16.89 -27.98
C GLY A 24 -24.22 18.26 -27.28
N GLU A 25 -23.40 18.43 -26.24
CA GLU A 25 -23.24 19.71 -25.53
C GLU A 25 -22.57 20.77 -26.39
N ARG A 26 -22.97 22.02 -26.18
CA ARG A 26 -22.45 23.20 -26.88
C ARG A 26 -20.98 23.43 -26.52
N THR A 27 -20.12 23.55 -27.53
CA THR A 27 -18.73 23.93 -27.34
C THR A 27 -18.53 25.41 -27.67
N ASN A 28 -17.84 26.14 -26.79
CA ASN A 28 -17.74 27.60 -26.85
C ASN A 28 -16.49 28.13 -27.59
N ARG A 29 -15.80 27.31 -28.38
CA ARG A 29 -14.59 27.74 -29.11
C ARG A 29 -14.63 27.25 -30.55
N LEU A 30 -14.65 28.22 -31.49
CA LEU A 30 -14.29 27.96 -32.87
C LEU A 30 -12.82 27.49 -32.94
N PRO A 31 -12.47 26.54 -33.82
CA PRO A 31 -11.09 26.12 -34.02
C PRO A 31 -10.18 27.30 -34.36
N PRO A 32 -8.89 27.30 -33.93
CA PRO A 32 -7.91 28.26 -34.42
C PRO A 32 -7.79 28.22 -35.95
N ALA A 33 -7.48 29.36 -36.57
CA ALA A 33 -7.27 29.44 -38.01
C ALA A 33 -6.16 28.46 -38.46
N GLY A 34 -6.45 27.62 -39.46
CA GLY A 34 -5.54 26.60 -39.98
C GLY A 34 -5.83 25.17 -39.52
N TRP A 35 -6.76 24.98 -38.58
CA TRP A 35 -7.25 23.66 -38.20
C TRP A 35 -8.35 23.21 -39.16
N ASP A 36 -8.30 21.94 -39.59
CA ASP A 36 -9.43 21.26 -40.20
C ASP A 36 -10.62 21.30 -39.23
N ARG A 37 -11.79 21.71 -39.73
CA ARG A 37 -13.03 21.86 -38.93
C ARG A 37 -13.49 20.56 -38.27
N LEU A 38 -12.97 19.41 -38.69
CA LEU A 38 -13.24 18.08 -38.12
C LEU A 38 -12.36 17.78 -36.89
N SER A 39 -11.25 18.50 -36.68
CA SER A 39 -10.22 18.14 -35.68
C SER A 39 -10.37 18.85 -34.33
N ALA A 40 -11.39 19.71 -34.14
CA ALA A 40 -11.50 20.56 -32.97
C ALA A 40 -12.91 20.54 -32.37
N LEU A 41 -13.15 19.59 -31.47
CA LEU A 41 -14.29 19.64 -30.55
C LEU A 41 -13.75 19.52 -29.11
N TYR A 42 -13.93 20.58 -28.33
CA TYR A 42 -13.61 20.61 -26.90
C TYR A 42 -14.90 20.52 -26.09
N CYS A 43 -15.06 19.47 -25.29
CA CYS A 43 -16.15 19.35 -24.32
C CYS A 43 -15.53 19.34 -22.92
N GLU A 44 -16.08 20.15 -22.02
CA GLU A 44 -15.63 20.26 -20.63
C GLU A 44 -15.85 18.95 -19.85
N ALA A 45 -16.85 18.14 -20.24
CA ALA A 45 -17.12 16.83 -19.67
C ALA A 45 -16.32 15.67 -20.30
N HIS A 46 -15.62 15.86 -21.42
CA HIS A 46 -15.01 14.75 -22.19
C HIS A 46 -13.59 15.01 -22.70
N GLU A 47 -12.84 15.95 -22.08
CA GLU A 47 -11.43 16.25 -22.39
C GLU A 47 -11.06 16.16 -23.88
N SER A 48 -11.25 17.28 -24.57
CA SER A 48 -11.01 17.46 -26.01
C SER A 48 -9.84 16.71 -26.65
N LEU A 49 -9.87 16.59 -27.99
CA LEU A 49 -8.75 16.13 -28.84
C LEU A 49 -7.36 16.73 -28.51
N LYS A 50 -7.26 17.89 -27.81
CA LYS A 50 -5.97 18.39 -27.28
C LYS A 50 -5.29 17.42 -26.31
N GLY A 51 -6.04 16.69 -25.48
CA GLY A 51 -5.49 15.70 -24.56
C GLY A 51 -4.88 14.47 -25.25
N ARG A 52 -5.10 14.33 -26.57
CA ARG A 52 -4.54 13.23 -27.39
C ARG A 52 -3.58 13.73 -28.48
N ASP A 53 -3.46 15.03 -28.68
CA ASP A 53 -2.53 15.61 -29.63
C ASP A 53 -1.10 15.60 -29.02
N PRO A 54 -0.13 14.89 -29.63
CA PRO A 54 1.24 14.84 -29.14
C PRO A 54 1.86 16.22 -28.90
N GLN A 55 1.43 17.26 -29.60
CA GLN A 55 1.94 18.63 -29.43
C GLN A 55 1.59 19.25 -28.08
N PHE A 56 0.56 18.75 -27.39
CA PHE A 56 0.17 19.19 -26.05
C PHE A 56 0.52 18.14 -24.98
N VAL A 57 0.37 16.85 -25.30
CA VAL A 57 0.69 15.74 -24.39
C VAL A 57 2.18 15.72 -24.04
N ILE A 58 3.08 15.90 -25.02
CA ILE A 58 4.52 15.82 -24.77
C ILE A 58 5.00 16.96 -23.85
N PRO A 59 4.68 18.24 -24.11
CA PRO A 59 5.07 19.32 -23.19
C PRO A 59 4.47 19.17 -21.79
N GLN A 60 3.22 18.69 -21.67
CA GLN A 60 2.60 18.43 -20.37
C GLN A 60 3.38 17.34 -19.61
N ALA A 61 3.62 16.19 -20.24
CA ALA A 61 4.38 15.10 -19.64
C ALA A 61 5.82 15.51 -19.25
N ILE A 62 6.47 16.36 -20.04
CA ILE A 62 7.78 16.93 -19.68
C ILE A 62 7.64 17.86 -18.46
N GLY A 63 6.60 18.70 -18.42
CA GLY A 63 6.30 19.57 -17.29
C GLY A 63 6.10 18.77 -16.01
N ASP A 64 5.30 17.72 -16.05
CA ASP A 64 5.02 16.82 -14.92
C ASP A 64 6.31 16.12 -14.47
N ALA A 65 7.10 15.56 -15.41
CA ALA A 65 8.38 14.94 -15.08
C ALA A 65 9.39 15.92 -14.45
N VAL A 66 9.42 17.18 -14.91
CA VAL A 66 10.26 18.22 -14.30
C VAL A 66 9.75 18.61 -12.91
N ALA A 67 8.43 18.68 -12.72
CA ALA A 67 7.83 18.94 -11.41
C ALA A 67 8.19 17.83 -10.41
N ASP A 68 8.08 16.56 -10.81
CA ASP A 68 8.46 15.41 -9.99
C ASP A 68 9.94 15.43 -9.60
N LEU A 69 10.84 15.71 -10.56
CA LEU A 69 12.28 15.78 -10.27
C LEU A 69 12.68 16.99 -9.41
N ARG A 70 11.83 18.02 -9.36
CA ARG A 70 12.02 19.20 -8.50
C ARG A 70 11.38 19.05 -7.14
N ARG A 71 10.51 18.05 -6.95
CA ARG A 71 9.83 17.79 -5.69
C ARG A 71 10.87 17.56 -4.59
N PRO A 72 10.85 18.31 -3.48
CA PRO A 72 11.82 18.12 -2.42
C PRO A 72 11.63 16.74 -1.77
N ALA A 73 12.73 16.12 -1.33
CA ALA A 73 12.68 14.80 -0.69
C ALA A 73 11.75 14.78 0.55
N SER A 74 11.59 15.93 1.23
CA SER A 74 10.67 16.11 2.36
C SER A 74 9.19 16.03 1.97
N GLU A 75 8.83 16.06 0.70
CA GLU A 75 7.46 15.86 0.22
C GLU A 75 7.18 14.40 -0.17
N LEU A 76 8.22 13.56 -0.27
CA LEU A 76 8.06 12.14 -0.59
C LEU A 76 7.55 11.36 0.63
N ILE A 77 6.58 10.48 0.40
CA ILE A 77 6.02 9.62 1.44
C ILE A 77 6.94 8.40 1.58
N ASP A 78 7.69 8.37 2.67
CA ASP A 78 8.60 7.28 3.03
C ASP A 78 7.93 6.26 3.94
N TRP A 79 8.64 5.16 4.20
CA TRP A 79 8.20 4.12 5.13
C TRP A 79 8.81 4.36 6.52
N SER A 80 8.22 3.70 7.52
CA SER A 80 8.68 3.78 8.92
C SER A 80 10.15 3.41 9.16
N LEU A 81 10.76 2.67 8.23
CA LEU A 81 12.15 2.23 8.30
C LEU A 81 12.82 2.45 6.93
N PRO A 82 14.06 2.98 6.89
CA PRO A 82 14.79 3.22 5.64
C PRO A 82 14.93 1.97 4.76
N GLU A 83 15.09 0.79 5.36
CA GLU A 83 15.26 -0.47 4.65
C GLU A 83 14.01 -0.86 3.85
N ILE A 84 12.83 -0.45 4.32
CA ILE A 84 11.58 -0.64 3.57
C ILE A 84 11.55 0.33 2.39
N THR A 85 11.95 1.59 2.59
CA THR A 85 12.07 2.59 1.52
C THR A 85 13.09 2.20 0.46
N ASP A 86 14.23 1.63 0.85
CA ASP A 86 15.24 1.15 -0.08
C ASP A 86 14.72 -0.01 -0.93
N LEU A 87 13.93 -0.91 -0.33
CA LEU A 87 13.31 -2.04 -1.02
C LEU A 87 12.16 -1.59 -1.93
N ALA A 88 11.11 -0.99 -1.36
CA ALA A 88 9.85 -0.70 -2.04
C ALA A 88 9.82 0.66 -2.76
N GLY A 89 10.80 1.53 -2.53
CA GLY A 89 10.77 2.91 -2.99
C GLY A 89 9.82 3.79 -2.15
N TYR A 90 9.75 5.07 -2.48
CA TYR A 90 8.77 5.99 -1.91
C TYR A 90 7.37 5.70 -2.44
N LEU A 91 6.33 6.01 -1.66
CA LEU A 91 4.95 6.02 -2.14
C LEU A 91 4.75 7.29 -2.97
N LEU A 92 4.76 7.13 -4.30
CA LEU A 92 4.67 8.24 -5.22
C LEU A 92 3.21 8.61 -5.51
N PRO A 93 2.88 9.90 -5.60
CA PRO A 93 1.65 10.41 -6.19
C PRO A 93 1.36 9.76 -7.55
N GLY A 94 0.09 9.53 -7.88
CA GLY A 94 -0.27 8.90 -9.16
C GLY A 94 -0.03 7.39 -9.23
N THR A 95 0.45 6.75 -8.16
CA THR A 95 0.86 5.34 -8.20
C THR A 95 0.14 4.44 -7.20
N VAL A 96 0.04 3.16 -7.57
CA VAL A 96 -0.52 2.10 -6.72
C VAL A 96 0.58 1.15 -6.26
N THR A 97 0.72 1.01 -4.94
CA THR A 97 1.65 0.06 -4.31
C THR A 97 0.86 -1.05 -3.63
N TYR A 98 1.34 -2.30 -3.73
CA TYR A 98 0.81 -3.43 -2.99
C TYR A 98 1.77 -3.91 -1.91
N ALA A 99 1.25 -4.13 -0.69
CA ALA A 99 1.91 -4.98 0.29
C ALA A 99 1.10 -6.25 0.51
N CYS A 100 1.75 -7.38 0.29
CA CYS A 100 1.09 -8.67 0.18
C CYS A 100 1.53 -9.59 1.30
N ALA A 101 0.64 -10.35 1.92
CA ALA A 101 1.04 -11.39 2.87
C ALA A 101 -0.01 -12.49 2.99
N PHE A 102 0.41 -13.68 3.41
CA PHE A 102 -0.56 -14.69 3.86
C PHE A 102 -1.41 -14.16 5.03
N PRO A 103 -2.60 -14.73 5.26
CA PRO A 103 -3.34 -14.50 6.51
C PRO A 103 -2.43 -14.70 7.72
N LYS A 104 -2.53 -13.82 8.72
CA LYS A 104 -1.65 -13.79 9.90
C LYS A 104 -0.15 -13.54 9.60
N GLY A 105 0.20 -13.18 8.37
CA GLY A 105 1.56 -12.81 7.95
C GLY A 105 2.04 -11.44 8.44
N GLY A 106 1.21 -10.70 9.18
CA GLY A 106 1.59 -9.43 9.80
C GLY A 106 1.18 -8.15 9.04
N LYS A 107 0.27 -8.22 8.05
CA LYS A 107 -0.21 -7.04 7.28
C LYS A 107 -0.69 -5.91 8.17
N THR A 108 -1.63 -6.18 9.07
CA THR A 108 -2.17 -5.15 9.96
C THR A 108 -1.12 -4.59 10.90
N THR A 109 -0.17 -5.40 11.40
CA THR A 109 0.97 -4.91 12.20
C THR A 109 1.85 -3.98 11.37
N PHE A 110 2.21 -4.41 10.16
CA PHE A 110 3.01 -3.63 9.22
C PHE A 110 2.35 -2.29 8.93
N LEU A 111 1.08 -2.31 8.52
CA LEU A 111 0.30 -1.12 8.22
C LEU A 111 0.19 -0.18 9.43
N SER A 112 -0.07 -0.71 10.63
CA SER A 112 -0.20 0.13 11.82
C SER A 112 1.10 0.86 12.17
N ASN A 113 2.26 0.22 11.95
CA ASN A 113 3.56 0.87 12.11
C ASN A 113 3.79 1.96 11.05
N GLN A 114 3.39 1.72 9.80
CA GLN A 114 3.49 2.73 8.75
C GLN A 114 2.58 3.93 9.03
N MET A 115 1.33 3.69 9.43
CA MET A 115 0.40 4.76 9.78
C MET A 115 0.87 5.58 10.97
N ALA A 116 1.49 4.96 11.98
CA ALA A 116 2.08 5.70 13.10
C ALA A 116 3.28 6.55 12.68
N HIS A 117 4.06 6.10 11.70
CA HIS A 117 5.14 6.90 11.11
C HIS A 117 4.58 8.09 10.34
N TRP A 118 3.63 7.87 9.44
CA TRP A 118 2.97 8.92 8.65
C TRP A 118 2.28 9.96 9.52
N ASP A 119 1.57 9.53 10.57
CA ASP A 119 0.97 10.45 11.54
C ASP A 119 2.03 11.35 12.21
N ARG A 120 3.19 10.77 12.57
CA ARG A 120 4.30 11.49 13.21
C ARG A 120 5.02 12.44 12.25
N THR A 121 5.14 12.07 10.97
CA THR A 121 5.79 12.90 9.94
C THR A 121 4.84 13.90 9.27
N GLY A 122 3.60 14.01 9.76
CA GLY A 122 2.64 15.00 9.27
C GLY A 122 1.93 14.61 7.98
N ARG A 123 2.04 13.36 7.55
CA ARG A 123 1.43 12.85 6.31
C ARG A 123 -0.05 12.60 6.50
N ARG A 124 -0.85 13.11 5.57
CA ARG A 124 -2.31 13.01 5.62
C ARG A 124 -2.78 11.70 4.97
N VAL A 125 -3.29 10.76 5.77
CA VAL A 125 -3.63 9.40 5.32
C VAL A 125 -5.12 9.08 5.49
N TRP A 126 -5.78 8.64 4.41
CA TRP A 126 -7.13 8.09 4.47
C TRP A 126 -7.09 6.56 4.50
N ALA A 127 -7.47 5.94 5.62
CA ALA A 127 -7.43 4.50 5.80
C ALA A 127 -8.82 3.84 5.67
N MET A 128 -8.89 2.75 4.89
CA MET A 128 -10.08 1.93 4.69
C MET A 128 -9.83 0.49 5.21
N PRO A 129 -9.99 0.24 6.51
CA PRO A 129 -9.82 -1.10 7.07
C PRO A 129 -11.06 -1.95 6.77
N THR A 130 -10.92 -2.99 5.93
CA THR A 130 -12.00 -3.89 5.51
C THR A 130 -12.14 -5.11 6.42
N GLU A 131 -11.04 -5.58 7.04
CA GLU A 131 -11.05 -6.75 7.94
C GLU A 131 -11.06 -6.39 9.43
N SER A 132 -10.51 -5.22 9.80
CA SER A 132 -10.40 -4.79 11.19
C SER A 132 -11.35 -3.64 11.50
N ARG A 133 -12.06 -3.72 12.63
CA ARG A 133 -12.87 -2.58 13.09
C ARG A 133 -11.95 -1.37 13.34
N PRO A 134 -12.38 -0.13 13.03
CA PRO A 134 -11.59 1.08 13.28
C PRO A 134 -10.95 1.14 14.67
N LYS A 135 -11.65 0.66 15.70
CA LYS A 135 -11.15 0.50 17.07
C LYS A 135 -9.75 -0.13 17.13
N GLY A 136 -9.52 -1.21 16.40
CA GLY A 136 -8.25 -1.96 16.45
C GLY A 136 -7.08 -1.14 15.90
N LEU A 137 -7.31 -0.35 14.86
CA LEU A 137 -6.29 0.54 14.29
C LEU A 137 -6.03 1.74 15.21
N VAL A 138 -7.09 2.42 15.67
CA VAL A 138 -6.99 3.57 16.57
C VAL A 138 -6.27 3.20 17.88
N THR A 139 -6.56 2.02 18.44
CA THR A 139 -5.89 1.54 19.66
C THR A 139 -4.38 1.42 19.44
N ARG A 140 -3.94 0.91 18.29
CA ARG A 140 -2.51 0.78 17.97
C ARG A 140 -1.86 2.15 17.81
N LEU A 141 -2.50 3.08 17.10
CA LEU A 141 -2.00 4.44 16.92
C LEU A 141 -1.83 5.16 18.27
N ALA A 142 -2.80 5.03 19.18
CA ALA A 142 -2.67 5.52 20.55
C ALA A 142 -1.46 4.89 21.27
N CYS A 143 -1.30 3.56 21.18
CA CYS A 143 -0.17 2.85 21.77
C CYS A 143 1.18 3.39 21.26
N PHE A 144 1.31 3.60 19.94
CA PHE A 144 2.54 4.15 19.35
C PHE A 144 2.86 5.57 19.82
N ARG A 145 1.85 6.41 20.05
CA ARG A 145 2.05 7.80 20.52
C ARG A 145 2.58 7.87 21.96
N VAL A 146 2.25 6.90 22.80
CA VAL A 146 2.71 6.83 24.20
C VAL A 146 3.82 5.81 24.46
N GLY A 147 4.36 5.19 23.41
CA GLY A 147 5.43 4.20 23.54
C GLY A 147 5.02 2.90 24.22
N VAL A 148 3.72 2.56 24.19
CA VAL A 148 3.19 1.30 24.73
C VAL A 148 3.21 0.24 23.62
N ALA A 149 3.66 -0.97 23.94
CA ALA A 149 3.64 -2.09 23.00
C ALA A 149 2.19 -2.46 22.63
N PRO A 150 1.80 -2.41 21.34
CA PRO A 150 0.41 -2.67 20.95
C PRO A 150 -0.09 -4.07 21.33
N ASP A 151 0.77 -5.09 21.25
CA ASP A 151 0.39 -6.46 21.61
C ASP A 151 -0.02 -6.57 23.07
N GLU A 152 0.66 -5.87 23.98
CA GLU A 152 0.37 -5.89 25.42
C GLU A 152 -0.98 -5.24 25.73
N ALA A 153 -1.28 -4.10 25.10
CA ALA A 153 -2.54 -3.40 25.25
C ALA A 153 -3.71 -4.20 24.64
N MET A 154 -3.54 -4.70 23.42
CA MET A 154 -4.60 -5.39 22.67
C MET A 154 -4.93 -6.78 23.24
N SER A 155 -3.94 -7.48 23.77
CA SER A 155 -4.13 -8.79 24.43
C SER A 155 -4.61 -8.68 25.88
N ARG A 156 -4.81 -7.45 26.39
CA ARG A 156 -5.11 -7.14 27.79
C ARG A 156 -4.03 -7.54 28.81
N ARG A 157 -2.86 -8.00 28.37
CA ARG A 157 -1.74 -8.32 29.27
C ARG A 157 -1.30 -7.11 30.09
N LEU A 158 -1.30 -5.94 29.47
CA LEU A 158 -1.00 -4.68 30.17
C LEU A 158 -1.93 -4.45 31.37
N ARG A 159 -3.24 -4.67 31.19
CA ARG A 159 -4.24 -4.58 32.26
C ARG A 159 -4.00 -5.62 33.35
N VAL A 160 -3.77 -6.87 32.97
CA VAL A 160 -3.52 -7.96 33.92
C VAL A 160 -2.30 -7.68 34.79
N ARG A 161 -1.21 -7.17 34.20
CA ARG A 161 0.00 -6.76 34.94
C ARG A 161 -0.28 -5.60 35.90
N ALA A 162 -0.97 -4.56 35.44
CA ALA A 162 -1.33 -3.41 36.26
C ALA A 162 -2.17 -3.83 37.47
N ASP A 163 -3.20 -4.67 37.26
CA ASP A 163 -4.06 -5.16 38.35
C ASP A 163 -3.31 -6.08 39.33
N ALA A 164 -2.20 -6.69 38.91
CA ALA A 164 -1.29 -7.47 39.75
C ALA A 164 -0.27 -6.60 40.53
N GLY A 165 -0.34 -5.27 40.41
CA GLY A 165 0.52 -4.32 41.11
C GLY A 165 1.83 -3.96 40.39
N ASP A 166 1.95 -4.26 39.10
CA ASP A 166 3.08 -3.80 38.28
C ASP A 166 2.97 -2.29 38.02
N THR A 167 3.82 -1.51 38.69
CA THR A 167 3.81 -0.05 38.64
C THR A 167 4.11 0.51 37.24
N ASP A 168 4.95 -0.16 36.44
CA ASP A 168 5.22 0.24 35.05
C ASP A 168 3.98 0.04 34.18
N ALA A 169 3.33 -1.13 34.31
CA ALA A 169 2.09 -1.41 33.59
C ALA A 169 0.97 -0.43 33.96
N GLU A 170 0.85 -0.06 35.24
CA GLU A 170 -0.10 0.98 35.67
C GLU A 170 0.19 2.34 35.04
N GLN A 171 1.46 2.74 34.96
CA GLN A 171 1.86 4.01 34.37
C GLN A 171 1.58 4.04 32.86
N GLN A 172 1.92 2.97 32.15
CA GLN A 172 1.64 2.78 30.73
C GLN A 172 0.13 2.84 30.44
N LEU A 173 -0.68 2.21 31.28
CA LEU A 173 -2.13 2.21 31.16
C LEU A 173 -2.72 3.61 31.41
N ARG A 174 -2.22 4.35 32.41
CA ARG A 174 -2.60 5.76 32.64
C ARG A 174 -2.25 6.64 31.44
N ALA A 175 -1.04 6.48 30.88
CA ALA A 175 -0.61 7.21 29.70
C ALA A 175 -1.53 6.92 28.50
N LEU A 176 -1.89 5.66 28.29
CA LEU A 176 -2.78 5.25 27.20
C LEU A 176 -4.20 5.83 27.36
N PHE A 177 -4.76 5.88 28.57
CA PHE A 177 -6.06 6.52 28.80
C PHE A 177 -6.01 8.03 28.57
N SER A 178 -4.97 8.70 29.09
CA SER A 178 -4.75 10.12 28.81
C SER A 178 -4.60 10.39 27.32
N GLU A 179 -4.02 9.46 26.57
CA GLU A 179 -3.93 9.57 25.11
C GLU A 179 -5.28 9.46 24.44
N PHE A 180 -6.13 8.52 24.86
CA PHE A 180 -7.48 8.42 24.32
C PHE A 180 -8.29 9.69 24.58
N ASP A 181 -8.18 10.27 25.79
CA ASP A 181 -8.85 11.53 26.12
C ASP A 181 -8.35 12.68 25.23
N ARG A 182 -7.03 12.75 25.00
CA ARG A 182 -6.42 13.73 24.09
C ARG A 182 -6.87 13.54 22.65
N MET A 183 -6.90 12.30 22.16
CA MET A 183 -7.38 11.99 20.81
C MET A 183 -8.84 12.37 20.64
N LEU A 184 -9.69 12.10 21.64
CA LEU A 184 -11.10 12.46 21.62
C LEU A 184 -11.29 13.98 21.58
N ALA A 185 -10.54 14.73 22.39
CA ALA A 185 -10.58 16.19 22.38
C ALA A 185 -9.98 16.79 21.09
N GLY A 186 -8.91 16.19 20.56
CA GLY A 186 -8.21 16.67 19.36
C GLY A 186 -8.99 16.47 18.06
N VAL A 187 -9.88 15.48 17.99
CA VAL A 187 -10.84 15.33 16.88
C VAL A 187 -11.67 16.62 16.69
N GLU A 188 -11.87 17.41 17.74
CA GLU A 188 -12.64 18.65 17.70
C GLU A 188 -11.79 19.91 17.46
N ALA A 189 -10.46 19.87 17.68
CA ALA A 189 -9.63 21.07 17.79
C ALA A 189 -8.38 21.15 16.87
N ASP A 190 -7.76 20.03 16.49
CA ASP A 190 -6.61 19.97 15.56
C ASP A 190 -6.42 18.50 15.13
N GLY A 191 -7.11 18.12 14.05
CA GLY A 191 -7.36 16.73 13.67
C GLY A 191 -6.11 15.84 13.60
N CYS A 192 -6.31 14.53 13.85
CA CYS A 192 -5.30 13.53 13.51
C CYS A 192 -4.91 13.67 12.03
N ASN A 193 -3.65 13.37 11.68
CA ASN A 193 -3.20 13.35 10.28
C ASN A 193 -3.80 12.17 9.50
N TYR A 194 -4.85 11.53 10.01
CA TYR A 194 -5.50 10.41 9.37
C TYR A 194 -7.02 10.47 9.55
N ALA A 195 -7.72 9.97 8.53
CA ALA A 195 -9.12 9.60 8.60
C ALA A 195 -9.27 8.09 8.46
N ILE A 196 -10.34 7.55 9.05
CA ILE A 196 -10.66 6.13 8.94
C ILE A 196 -12.07 6.01 8.39
N GLU A 197 -12.22 5.28 7.30
CA GLU A 197 -13.52 4.96 6.73
C GLU A 197 -14.38 4.20 7.77
N PRO A 198 -15.55 4.74 8.16
CA PRO A 198 -16.39 4.13 9.20
C PRO A 198 -17.20 2.94 8.69
N SER A 199 -17.31 2.74 7.37
CA SER A 199 -18.15 1.69 6.80
C SER A 199 -17.69 0.30 7.25
N PRO A 200 -18.60 -0.56 7.75
CA PRO A 200 -18.25 -1.89 8.24
C PRO A 200 -17.86 -2.87 7.13
N ARG A 201 -18.16 -2.52 5.88
CA ARG A 201 -17.81 -3.28 4.69
C ARG A 201 -17.49 -2.32 3.56
N LEU A 202 -16.40 -2.58 2.86
CA LEU A 202 -16.03 -1.84 1.67
C LEU A 202 -16.72 -2.48 0.45
N THR A 203 -17.50 -1.67 -0.25
CA THR A 203 -18.04 -1.90 -1.59
C THR A 203 -17.44 -0.90 -2.58
N ARG A 204 -17.65 -1.11 -3.87
CA ARG A 204 -17.19 -0.19 -4.92
C ARG A 204 -17.74 1.23 -4.72
N THR A 205 -19.03 1.36 -4.42
CA THR A 205 -19.66 2.66 -4.15
C THR A 205 -19.03 3.34 -2.94
N THR A 206 -18.84 2.62 -1.84
CA THR A 206 -18.19 3.20 -0.66
C THR A 206 -16.74 3.59 -0.95
N PHE A 207 -15.98 2.76 -1.65
CA PHE A 207 -14.60 3.04 -2.03
C PHE A 207 -14.49 4.36 -2.81
N ARG A 208 -15.28 4.53 -3.87
CA ARG A 208 -15.30 5.76 -4.67
C ARG A 208 -15.64 7.01 -3.85
N ARG A 209 -16.65 6.91 -2.98
CA ARG A 209 -17.05 8.00 -2.10
C ARG A 209 -15.92 8.37 -1.13
N SER A 210 -15.25 7.38 -0.56
CA SER A 210 -14.15 7.58 0.39
C SER A 210 -12.91 8.16 -0.32
N CYS A 211 -12.61 7.72 -1.53
CA CYS A 211 -11.59 8.31 -2.40
C CYS A 211 -11.90 9.77 -2.73
N GLN A 212 -13.13 10.10 -3.12
CA GLN A 212 -13.55 11.48 -3.37
C GLN A 212 -13.39 12.35 -2.11
N ALA A 213 -13.82 11.86 -0.95
CA ALA A 213 -13.65 12.57 0.32
C ALA A 213 -12.16 12.75 0.70
N ALA A 214 -11.30 11.78 0.36
CA ALA A 214 -9.86 11.90 0.55
C ALA A 214 -9.26 12.98 -0.34
N ALA A 215 -9.65 13.06 -1.62
CA ALA A 215 -9.20 14.10 -2.54
C ALA A 215 -9.67 15.50 -2.09
N GLU A 216 -10.96 15.68 -1.80
CA GLU A 216 -11.53 16.93 -1.31
C GLU A 216 -10.91 17.36 0.03
N GLY A 217 -10.58 16.39 0.87
CA GLY A 217 -9.92 16.61 2.14
C GLY A 217 -8.44 16.96 2.02
N GLY A 218 -7.82 16.84 0.84
CA GLY A 218 -6.39 17.08 0.63
C GLY A 218 -5.49 16.03 1.30
N TYR A 219 -5.90 14.77 1.27
CA TYR A 219 -5.09 13.64 1.74
C TYR A 219 -4.04 13.27 0.69
N GLU A 220 -2.84 12.87 1.15
CA GLU A 220 -1.71 12.53 0.28
C GLU A 220 -1.66 11.03 -0.05
N LEU A 221 -2.29 10.21 0.80
CA LEU A 221 -2.25 8.76 0.71
C LEU A 221 -3.61 8.14 1.05
N VAL A 222 -4.05 7.20 0.21
CA VAL A 222 -5.18 6.32 0.51
C VAL A 222 -4.67 4.90 0.78
N VAL A 223 -5.16 4.26 1.85
CA VAL A 223 -4.77 2.88 2.20
C VAL A 223 -5.98 1.98 2.34
N VAL A 224 -5.91 0.76 1.80
CA VAL A 224 -6.99 -0.25 1.92
C VAL A 224 -6.45 -1.54 2.54
N ASP A 225 -7.04 -1.98 3.66
CA ASP A 225 -6.66 -3.24 4.36
C ASP A 225 -7.83 -4.21 4.48
N HIS A 226 -8.10 -5.07 3.49
CA HIS A 226 -7.38 -5.35 2.23
C HIS A 226 -8.35 -5.45 1.04
N VAL A 227 -7.82 -5.45 -0.19
CA VAL A 227 -8.61 -5.33 -1.43
C VAL A 227 -9.22 -6.63 -1.98
N ASP A 228 -8.96 -7.77 -1.35
CA ASP A 228 -9.40 -9.07 -1.91
C ASP A 228 -10.81 -9.49 -1.47
N HIS A 229 -11.40 -8.79 -0.53
CA HIS A 229 -12.71 -9.14 0.02
C HIS A 229 -13.68 -7.96 -0.03
N ILE A 230 -13.79 -7.34 -1.21
CA ILE A 230 -14.78 -6.29 -1.47
C ILE A 230 -16.17 -6.90 -1.63
N GLY A 231 -17.16 -6.27 -1.00
CA GLY A 231 -18.56 -6.63 -1.21
C GLY A 231 -19.11 -6.07 -2.52
N GLY A 232 -19.88 -6.87 -3.24
CA GLY A 232 -20.75 -6.33 -4.30
C GLY A 232 -21.75 -5.34 -3.70
N ASP A 233 -22.09 -4.31 -4.47
CA ASP A 233 -23.05 -3.30 -4.04
C ASP A 233 -24.44 -3.93 -3.82
N PRO A 234 -25.17 -3.56 -2.74
CA PRO A 234 -26.48 -4.15 -2.45
C PRO A 234 -27.44 -4.06 -3.64
N GLY A 235 -28.05 -5.19 -4.01
CA GLY A 235 -29.05 -5.25 -5.09
C GLY A 235 -28.47 -5.35 -6.51
N THR A 236 -27.15 -5.29 -6.71
CA THR A 236 -26.52 -5.41 -8.04
C THR A 236 -26.36 -6.86 -8.52
N GLY A 237 -26.32 -7.82 -7.59
CA GLY A 237 -25.96 -9.22 -7.90
C GLY A 237 -24.49 -9.40 -8.30
N GLU A 238 -23.66 -8.37 -8.18
CA GLU A 238 -22.24 -8.42 -8.53
C GLU A 238 -21.48 -9.42 -7.64
N SER A 239 -20.65 -10.25 -8.26
CA SER A 239 -19.79 -11.17 -7.51
C SER A 239 -18.70 -10.40 -6.76
N GLY A 240 -18.30 -10.87 -5.57
CA GLY A 240 -17.21 -10.24 -4.82
C GLY A 240 -15.87 -10.20 -5.58
N TYR A 241 -15.66 -11.14 -6.52
CA TYR A 241 -14.51 -11.12 -7.42
C TYR A 241 -14.55 -9.90 -8.34
N ALA A 242 -15.65 -9.71 -9.07
CA ALA A 242 -15.83 -8.59 -9.99
C ALA A 242 -15.75 -7.24 -9.27
N ALA A 243 -16.36 -7.15 -8.08
CA ALA A 243 -16.27 -5.95 -7.24
C ALA A 243 -14.82 -5.64 -6.82
N SER A 244 -14.05 -6.67 -6.45
CA SER A 244 -12.64 -6.51 -6.03
C SER A 244 -11.72 -6.16 -7.19
N GLU A 245 -11.95 -6.70 -8.38
CA GLU A 245 -11.27 -6.33 -9.61
C GLU A 245 -11.57 -4.86 -9.98
N ALA A 246 -12.85 -4.48 -9.97
CA ALA A 246 -13.28 -3.12 -10.28
C ALA A 246 -12.69 -2.07 -9.32
N VAL A 247 -12.64 -2.36 -8.01
CA VAL A 247 -12.02 -1.45 -7.02
C VAL A 247 -10.53 -1.24 -7.27
N GLN A 248 -9.79 -2.24 -7.74
CA GLN A 248 -8.37 -2.07 -8.04
C GLN A 248 -8.14 -1.19 -9.28
N HIS A 249 -9.00 -1.30 -10.30
CA HIS A 249 -8.96 -0.37 -11.43
C HIS A 249 -9.40 1.04 -11.03
N ASP A 250 -10.46 1.17 -10.23
CA ASP A 250 -10.89 2.46 -9.68
C ASP A 250 -9.77 3.10 -8.83
N ALA A 251 -8.96 2.29 -8.13
CA ALA A 251 -7.83 2.78 -7.35
C ALA A 251 -6.71 3.37 -8.22
N LEU A 252 -6.42 2.75 -9.36
CA LEU A 252 -5.45 3.28 -10.33
C LEU A 252 -5.96 4.58 -10.95
N GLU A 253 -7.19 4.58 -11.45
CA GLU A 253 -7.83 5.76 -12.04
C GLU A 253 -7.86 6.92 -11.03
N PHE A 254 -8.21 6.64 -9.77
CA PHE A 254 -8.18 7.63 -8.69
C PHE A 254 -6.77 8.17 -8.45
N ALA A 255 -5.77 7.29 -8.35
CA ALA A 255 -4.39 7.70 -8.10
C ALA A 255 -3.91 8.66 -9.19
N GLU A 256 -4.09 8.28 -10.46
CA GLU A 256 -3.69 9.06 -11.64
C GLU A 256 -4.46 10.38 -11.76
N THR A 257 -5.77 10.37 -11.50
CA THR A 257 -6.62 11.56 -11.65
C THR A 257 -6.32 12.64 -10.61
N PHE A 258 -6.08 12.23 -9.36
CA PHE A 258 -5.94 13.17 -8.24
C PHE A 258 -4.50 13.40 -7.79
N ASP A 259 -3.51 12.76 -8.44
CA ASP A 259 -2.11 12.76 -8.03
C ASP A 259 -1.96 12.33 -6.54
N ILE A 260 -2.65 11.26 -6.14
CA ILE A 260 -2.66 10.74 -4.76
C ILE A 260 -2.04 9.33 -4.76
N ALA A 261 -1.15 9.06 -3.80
CA ALA A 261 -0.58 7.73 -3.65
C ALA A 261 -1.63 6.76 -3.10
N VAL A 262 -1.60 5.50 -3.56
CA VAL A 262 -2.51 4.46 -3.07
C VAL A 262 -1.72 3.23 -2.62
N LEU A 263 -1.99 2.77 -1.39
CA LEU A 263 -1.46 1.53 -0.84
C LEU A 263 -2.57 0.49 -0.67
N LEU A 264 -2.47 -0.62 -1.39
CA LEU A 264 -3.43 -1.72 -1.33
C LEU A 264 -2.81 -2.91 -0.61
N MET A 265 -3.37 -3.29 0.55
CA MET A 265 -3.02 -4.57 1.15
C MET A 265 -3.68 -5.70 0.38
N SER A 266 -2.95 -6.80 0.21
CA SER A 266 -3.42 -7.97 -0.52
C SER A 266 -3.03 -9.27 0.20
N GLN A 267 -3.82 -10.31 0.04
CA GLN A 267 -3.57 -11.64 0.61
C GLN A 267 -2.96 -12.59 -0.42
N PHE A 268 -1.99 -13.38 0.03
CA PHE A 268 -1.57 -14.58 -0.71
C PHE A 268 -2.59 -15.70 -0.53
N ASN A 269 -2.77 -16.50 -1.57
CA ASN A 269 -3.69 -17.62 -1.59
C ASN A 269 -2.95 -18.91 -1.20
N THR A 270 -3.29 -19.46 -0.03
CA THR A 270 -2.70 -20.70 0.49
C THR A 270 -2.96 -21.91 -0.42
N ARG A 271 -4.07 -21.93 -1.16
CA ARG A 271 -4.38 -23.01 -2.11
C ARG A 271 -3.52 -22.95 -3.36
N ILE A 272 -3.09 -21.75 -3.76
CA ILE A 272 -2.22 -21.57 -4.93
C ILE A 272 -0.77 -21.94 -4.60
N ALA A 273 -0.30 -21.56 -3.41
CA ALA A 273 1.06 -21.82 -2.99
C ALA A 273 1.39 -23.33 -2.85
N LYS A 274 0.38 -24.18 -2.55
CA LYS A 274 0.49 -25.66 -2.47
C LYS A 274 1.64 -26.20 -1.61
N ASP A 275 2.16 -25.38 -0.70
CA ASP A 275 3.25 -25.71 0.21
C ASP A 275 2.89 -25.22 1.62
N PRO A 276 2.82 -26.12 2.63
CA PRO A 276 2.58 -25.74 4.02
C PRO A 276 3.61 -24.73 4.55
N LEU A 277 4.80 -24.70 3.97
CA LEU A 277 5.89 -23.81 4.37
C LEU A 277 5.90 -22.48 3.59
N ALA A 278 4.95 -22.24 2.68
CA ALA A 278 4.96 -21.05 1.83
C ALA A 278 5.02 -19.74 2.61
N MET A 279 4.37 -19.68 3.79
CA MET A 279 4.39 -18.50 4.65
C MET A 279 5.77 -18.16 5.23
N PHE A 280 6.72 -19.10 5.18
CA PHE A 280 8.09 -18.92 5.66
C PHE A 280 9.12 -18.73 4.54
N LYS A 281 8.69 -18.89 3.30
CA LYS A 281 9.52 -18.71 2.11
C LYS A 281 9.37 -17.29 1.58
N ARG A 282 10.37 -16.87 0.80
CA ARG A 282 10.31 -15.62 0.05
C ARG A 282 9.04 -15.60 -0.81
N PRO A 283 8.20 -14.56 -0.68
CA PRO A 283 6.98 -14.43 -1.46
C PRO A 283 7.20 -14.46 -2.97
N GLN A 284 6.25 -15.04 -3.68
CA GLN A 284 6.22 -15.08 -5.14
C GLN A 284 4.94 -14.44 -5.65
N THR A 285 5.02 -13.73 -6.78
CA THR A 285 3.85 -13.10 -7.41
C THR A 285 2.76 -14.11 -7.76
N ASP A 286 3.15 -15.35 -8.11
CA ASP A 286 2.22 -16.45 -8.43
C ASP A 286 1.33 -16.86 -7.26
N TRP A 287 1.66 -16.48 -6.02
CA TRP A 287 0.82 -16.77 -4.86
C TRP A 287 -0.32 -15.76 -4.69
N LEU A 288 -0.33 -14.68 -5.46
CA LEU A 288 -1.37 -13.65 -5.39
C LEU A 288 -2.69 -14.17 -5.94
N TRP A 289 -3.75 -13.93 -5.17
CA TRP A 289 -5.09 -13.99 -5.73
C TRP A 289 -5.29 -12.83 -6.72
N MET A 290 -6.00 -13.02 -7.84
CA MET A 290 -6.20 -11.99 -8.88
C MET A 290 -4.90 -11.37 -9.41
N LYS A 291 -3.82 -12.17 -9.54
CA LYS A 291 -2.51 -11.72 -10.01
C LYS A 291 -2.58 -10.87 -11.28
N GLY A 292 -3.39 -11.28 -12.27
CA GLY A 292 -3.48 -10.58 -13.56
C GLY A 292 -3.89 -9.10 -13.43
N VAL A 293 -4.83 -8.79 -12.55
CA VAL A 293 -5.25 -7.40 -12.27
C VAL A 293 -4.14 -6.64 -11.56
N LYS A 294 -3.51 -7.27 -10.55
CA LYS A 294 -2.45 -6.67 -9.74
C LYS A 294 -1.21 -6.34 -10.56
N ASP A 295 -0.81 -7.20 -11.49
CA ASP A 295 0.30 -6.93 -12.40
C ASP A 295 0.02 -5.70 -13.30
N GLN A 296 -1.24 -5.49 -13.70
CA GLN A 296 -1.63 -4.35 -14.53
C GLN A 296 -1.72 -3.04 -13.74
N VAL A 297 -2.15 -3.12 -12.48
CA VAL A 297 -2.40 -1.94 -11.62
C VAL A 297 -1.14 -1.50 -10.88
N ALA A 298 -0.33 -2.44 -10.40
CA ALA A 298 0.76 -2.13 -9.50
C ALA A 298 1.90 -1.37 -10.19
N THR A 299 2.35 -0.30 -9.53
CA THR A 299 3.67 0.28 -9.75
C THR A 299 4.73 -0.51 -8.99
N THR A 300 4.45 -0.85 -7.74
CA THR A 300 5.33 -1.67 -6.89
C THR A 300 4.50 -2.71 -6.13
N MET A 301 5.04 -3.91 -5.96
CA MET A 301 4.49 -4.98 -5.12
C MET A 301 5.60 -5.62 -4.30
N PHE A 302 5.41 -5.68 -2.99
CA PHE A 302 6.29 -6.43 -2.10
C PHE A 302 5.51 -7.37 -1.19
N GLY A 303 6.15 -8.46 -0.79
CA GLY A 303 5.57 -9.50 0.05
C GLY A 303 6.16 -9.49 1.46
N LEU A 304 5.31 -9.60 2.47
CA LEU A 304 5.66 -9.84 3.86
C LEU A 304 5.65 -11.35 4.13
N TYR A 305 6.65 -11.84 4.84
CA TYR A 305 6.76 -13.24 5.24
C TYR A 305 7.50 -13.41 6.58
N ARG A 306 7.49 -14.64 7.11
CA ARG A 306 8.20 -15.01 8.33
C ARG A 306 9.41 -15.85 7.97
N PRO A 307 10.62 -15.28 7.82
CA PRO A 307 11.77 -16.04 7.32
C PRO A 307 12.04 -17.28 8.18
N MET A 308 12.49 -18.36 7.55
CA MET A 308 13.00 -19.52 8.26
C MET A 308 14.36 -19.19 8.88
N ALA A 309 14.71 -19.86 9.98
CA ALA A 309 16.09 -19.81 10.47
C ALA A 309 17.05 -20.40 9.42
N PRO A 310 18.26 -19.86 9.26
CA PRO A 310 19.17 -20.29 8.20
C PRO A 310 19.74 -21.70 8.42
N ASP A 311 19.99 -22.08 9.67
CA ASP A 311 20.73 -23.30 10.02
C ASP A 311 19.80 -24.43 10.50
N LEU A 312 18.68 -24.64 9.81
CA LEU A 312 17.71 -25.67 10.18
C LEU A 312 18.15 -27.06 9.72
N GLU A 313 17.96 -28.05 10.60
CA GLU A 313 18.06 -29.45 10.20
C GLU A 313 16.94 -29.82 9.23
N ASP A 314 17.27 -30.48 8.11
CA ASP A 314 16.30 -31.01 7.14
C ASP A 314 15.23 -31.89 7.81
N SER A 315 15.63 -32.63 8.85
CA SER A 315 14.74 -33.48 9.64
C SER A 315 13.62 -32.67 10.31
N LEU A 316 13.93 -31.49 10.85
CA LEU A 316 12.98 -30.59 11.50
C LEU A 316 12.05 -29.95 10.47
N VAL A 317 12.61 -29.49 9.34
CA VAL A 317 11.84 -28.91 8.24
C VAL A 317 10.81 -29.91 7.71
N GLN A 318 11.21 -31.18 7.56
CA GLN A 318 10.32 -32.23 7.10
C GLN A 318 9.22 -32.55 8.13
N ARG A 319 9.54 -32.63 9.44
CA ARG A 319 8.53 -32.82 10.50
C ARG A 319 7.51 -31.70 10.56
N VAL A 320 7.94 -30.45 10.38
CA VAL A 320 7.00 -29.31 10.29
C VAL A 320 6.14 -29.42 9.04
N ARG A 321 6.71 -29.81 7.89
CA ARG A 321 5.97 -29.98 6.64
C ARG A 321 4.91 -31.08 6.73
N THR A 322 5.17 -32.17 7.44
CA THR A 322 4.21 -33.28 7.65
C THR A 322 3.19 -32.99 8.76
N GLY A 323 3.41 -31.93 9.56
CA GLY A 323 2.53 -31.54 10.67
C GLY A 323 2.84 -32.23 11.99
N ASP A 324 3.98 -32.92 12.09
CA ASP A 324 4.45 -33.57 13.32
C ASP A 324 5.10 -32.59 14.30
N GLU A 325 5.43 -31.38 13.83
CA GLU A 325 6.05 -30.31 14.61
C GLU A 325 5.41 -28.95 14.35
N GLU A 326 5.51 -28.07 15.33
CA GLU A 326 4.90 -26.74 15.27
C GLU A 326 5.62 -25.80 14.28
N PRO A 327 4.91 -25.10 13.38
CA PRO A 327 5.53 -24.27 12.33
C PRO A 327 6.46 -23.16 12.81
N TRP A 328 6.29 -22.64 14.02
CA TRP A 328 7.16 -21.58 14.55
C TRP A 328 8.55 -22.07 14.94
N LYS A 329 8.77 -23.39 15.08
CA LYS A 329 10.09 -23.96 15.39
C LYS A 329 11.12 -23.76 14.28
N ILE A 330 10.66 -23.55 13.04
CA ILE A 330 11.53 -23.26 11.89
C ILE A 330 11.61 -21.77 11.58
N ALA A 331 10.76 -20.93 12.18
CA ALA A 331 10.77 -19.51 11.91
C ALA A 331 11.95 -18.84 12.63
N LEU A 332 12.59 -17.89 11.96
CA LEU A 332 13.54 -16.99 12.59
C LEU A 332 12.79 -16.12 13.61
N PRO A 333 13.13 -16.20 14.91
CA PRO A 333 12.38 -15.51 15.96
C PRO A 333 12.32 -14.00 15.73
N ASN A 334 11.21 -13.38 16.10
CA ASN A 334 11.06 -11.93 16.14
C ASN A 334 11.49 -11.20 14.86
N THR A 335 11.33 -11.85 13.71
CA THR A 335 11.75 -11.30 12.42
C THR A 335 10.57 -11.28 11.43
N MET A 336 10.49 -10.20 10.65
CA MET A 336 9.64 -10.09 9.48
C MET A 336 10.53 -9.89 8.26
N GLY A 337 10.31 -10.70 7.23
CA GLY A 337 10.97 -10.54 5.95
C GLY A 337 10.07 -9.77 5.00
N LEU A 338 10.70 -8.93 4.17
CA LEU A 338 10.07 -8.25 3.04
C LEU A 338 10.80 -8.68 1.77
N ALA A 339 10.07 -8.93 0.69
CA ALA A 339 10.63 -9.27 -0.61
C ALA A 339 10.00 -8.42 -1.70
N ASP A 340 10.81 -7.78 -2.55
CA ASP A 340 10.30 -7.11 -3.76
C ASP A 340 9.85 -8.18 -4.76
N MET A 341 8.60 -8.10 -5.19
CA MET A 341 7.97 -9.07 -6.07
C MET A 341 7.77 -8.52 -7.48
N ALA A 342 7.49 -7.22 -7.59
CA ALA A 342 7.39 -6.51 -8.85
C ALA A 342 7.64 -5.02 -8.61
N SER A 343 8.45 -4.40 -9.46
CA SER A 343 8.73 -2.97 -9.41
C SER A 343 8.84 -2.44 -10.83
N ARG A 344 7.99 -1.48 -11.21
CA ARG A 344 8.06 -0.79 -12.52
C ARG A 344 9.34 0.06 -12.60
N PHE A 345 9.70 0.70 -11.50
CA PHE A 345 10.93 1.46 -11.38
C PHE A 345 12.01 0.60 -10.72
N GLY A 346 13.05 0.24 -11.47
CA GLY A 346 14.18 -0.52 -10.93
C GLY A 346 13.92 -2.03 -10.85
N GLY A 347 13.54 -2.66 -11.96
CA GLY A 347 13.35 -4.12 -12.04
C GLY A 347 14.55 -4.98 -11.60
N SER A 348 15.74 -4.40 -11.41
CA SER A 348 16.89 -5.04 -10.76
C SER A 348 16.72 -5.31 -9.26
N LYS A 349 15.64 -4.78 -8.65
CA LYS A 349 15.26 -5.04 -7.26
C LYS A 349 14.41 -6.30 -7.08
N ILE A 350 13.82 -6.82 -8.16
CA ILE A 350 12.92 -7.98 -8.08
C ILE A 350 13.66 -9.17 -7.45
N GLY A 351 13.07 -9.75 -6.41
CA GLY A 351 13.64 -10.85 -5.64
C GLY A 351 14.61 -10.44 -4.53
N ARG A 352 14.95 -9.14 -4.40
CA ARG A 352 15.68 -8.63 -3.24
C ARG A 352 14.83 -8.75 -1.99
N THR A 353 15.50 -8.90 -0.86
CA THR A 353 14.85 -9.03 0.44
C THR A 353 15.48 -8.11 1.46
N THR A 354 14.66 -7.59 2.38
CA THR A 354 15.15 -7.02 3.63
C THR A 354 14.48 -7.74 4.81
N HIS A 355 15.11 -7.65 5.97
CA HIS A 355 14.62 -8.24 7.21
C HIS A 355 14.56 -7.17 8.28
N ILE A 356 13.45 -7.16 9.02
CA ILE A 356 13.21 -6.20 10.11
C ILE A 356 12.81 -6.95 11.38
N GLN A 357 13.12 -6.35 12.51
CA GLN A 357 12.77 -6.88 13.81
C GLN A 357 11.29 -6.63 14.12
N TYR A 358 10.65 -7.62 14.72
CA TYR A 358 9.34 -7.53 15.33
C TYR A 358 9.49 -7.62 16.85
N ASP A 359 9.01 -6.61 17.56
CA ASP A 359 9.06 -6.53 19.01
C ASP A 359 7.68 -6.11 19.55
N HIS A 360 6.88 -7.09 20.01
CA HIS A 360 5.56 -6.87 20.61
C HIS A 360 4.62 -5.91 19.84
N GLY A 361 4.61 -6.02 18.51
CA GLY A 361 3.79 -5.19 17.62
C GLY A 361 4.48 -3.95 17.06
N ILE A 362 5.74 -3.70 17.45
CA ILE A 362 6.61 -2.63 16.94
C ILE A 362 7.59 -3.21 15.93
N LEU A 363 7.78 -2.51 14.81
CA LEU A 363 8.78 -2.84 13.81
C LEU A 363 10.02 -1.98 13.98
N ARG A 364 11.21 -2.59 13.89
CA ARG A 364 12.51 -1.92 14.04
C ARG A 364 13.52 -2.45 13.03
N SER A 365 14.54 -1.65 12.73
CA SER A 365 15.72 -2.13 12.03
C SER A 365 16.37 -3.27 12.80
N LEU A 366 16.83 -4.29 12.08
CA LEU A 366 17.71 -5.30 12.68
C LEU A 366 19.09 -4.68 12.94
N PRO A 367 19.80 -5.12 13.99
CA PRO A 367 21.22 -4.82 14.11
C PRO A 367 21.97 -5.22 12.83
N ALA A 368 22.89 -4.37 12.36
CA ALA A 368 23.58 -4.59 11.08
C ALA A 368 24.30 -5.95 11.00
N SER A 369 24.85 -6.44 12.12
CA SER A 369 25.45 -7.77 12.22
C SER A 369 24.46 -8.89 11.94
N ASP A 370 23.22 -8.74 12.42
CA ASP A 370 22.20 -9.77 12.33
C ASP A 370 21.60 -9.74 10.92
N ALA A 371 21.35 -8.54 10.38
CA ALA A 371 20.93 -8.35 9.00
C ALA A 371 21.93 -8.98 8.01
N PHE A 372 23.23 -8.73 8.19
CA PHE A 372 24.29 -9.31 7.35
C PHE A 372 24.35 -10.83 7.48
N THR A 373 24.29 -11.38 8.70
CA THR A 373 24.29 -12.83 8.95
C THR A 373 23.13 -13.51 8.22
N ILE A 374 21.92 -12.94 8.34
CA ILE A 374 20.73 -13.46 7.68
C ILE A 374 20.90 -13.38 6.16
N GLU A 375 21.27 -12.22 5.62
CA GLU A 375 21.45 -12.04 4.17
C GLU A 375 22.50 -13.00 3.60
N ALA A 376 23.63 -13.15 4.28
CA ALA A 376 24.70 -14.01 3.85
C ALA A 376 24.26 -15.48 3.79
N ALA A 377 23.58 -15.97 4.84
CA ALA A 377 23.04 -17.33 4.85
C ALA A 377 22.03 -17.56 3.71
N TYR A 378 21.14 -16.59 3.50
CA TYR A 378 20.12 -16.63 2.46
C TYR A 378 20.66 -16.53 1.03
N ASN A 379 21.88 -16.03 0.84
CA ASN A 379 22.57 -15.95 -0.44
C ASN A 379 23.71 -16.99 -0.58
N GLY A 380 23.84 -17.92 0.36
CA GLY A 380 24.89 -18.95 0.34
C GLY A 380 26.31 -18.40 0.52
N ILE A 381 26.45 -17.23 1.14
CA ILE A 381 27.74 -16.61 1.46
C ILE A 381 28.20 -17.14 2.82
N HIS A 382 29.28 -17.93 2.84
CA HIS A 382 29.87 -18.42 4.08
C HIS A 382 30.55 -17.27 4.85
N THR A 383 29.97 -16.85 5.97
CA THR A 383 30.50 -15.81 6.87
C THR A 383 31.49 -16.36 7.90
N GLY A 384 32.35 -17.30 7.48
CA GLY A 384 33.37 -17.87 8.34
C GLY A 384 34.34 -16.80 8.85
N SER A 385 34.64 -16.83 10.15
CA SER A 385 35.74 -16.08 10.74
C SER A 385 37.06 -16.45 10.02
N PRO A 386 38.04 -15.53 9.85
CA PRO A 386 39.31 -15.84 9.19
C PRO A 386 40.09 -17.03 9.76
N SER A 387 39.72 -17.51 10.96
CA SER A 387 40.32 -18.67 11.63
C SER A 387 39.98 -20.03 11.01
N ASP A 388 38.95 -20.14 10.18
CA ASP A 388 38.49 -21.43 9.64
C ASP A 388 38.98 -21.72 8.21
N ARG A 389 39.97 -20.98 7.70
CA ARG A 389 40.63 -21.36 6.45
C ARG A 389 41.58 -22.53 6.72
N PRO A 390 41.34 -23.74 6.19
CA PRO A 390 42.34 -24.80 6.25
C PRO A 390 43.60 -24.31 5.56
N SER A 391 44.73 -24.35 6.27
CA SER A 391 46.04 -24.03 5.71
C SER A 391 46.27 -24.90 4.47
N ARG A 392 46.16 -24.32 3.28
CA ARG A 392 46.64 -24.95 2.05
C ARG A 392 48.15 -25.10 2.22
N ARG A 393 48.59 -26.30 2.63
CA ARG A 393 49.97 -26.74 2.42
C ARG A 393 50.12 -26.91 0.92
N ILE A 394 50.84 -25.96 0.31
CA ILE A 394 51.38 -26.13 -1.03
C ILE A 394 52.42 -27.27 -0.93
N ARG A 395 52.19 -28.33 -1.69
CA ARG A 395 53.22 -29.29 -2.11
C ARG A 395 53.35 -29.20 -3.61
#